data_AF-A0A8T7AL43-F1
#
_entry.id   AF-A0A8T7AL43-F1
#
_cell.length_a   1.000
_cell.length_b   1.000
_cell.length_c   1.000
_cell.angle_alpha   90.00
_cell.angle_beta   90.00
_cell.angle_gamma   90.00
#
_symmetry.space_group_name_H-M   'P 1'
#
loop_
_entity.id
_entity.type
_entity.pdbx_description
1 polymer ?
#
loop_
_entity_poly.entity_id
_entity_poly.type
_entity_poly.pdbx_seq_one_letter_code
_entity_poly.pdbx_strand_id
1 'polypeptide(L)'
;MNTKHSDLIAIANANLAKKLELEPSPTIEAGADAPPAKAGSFREDVWKAVYSLNLIRYLVGISFLILEVAPNIEEDWVFFDDMVHPRLFFFGTIFLLISAVIFSYLSKYQEIRFNVLVTAQFSFDVILAALFTHASGGIESNFAMLYVVVVATGSVVLPRTQALGLGSGAIILLFFEHFYGVWALQGATSANYNLLARYGLMLLATGLLISYLAERIRIAELKRFVPGDESIEDFLIREETNALKEALLRSGGNKTEAAKLLGMTFRSFRYKLTKYDID
;
A
#
# COMPACT_ATOMS: atom_id res chain seq x y z
N MET A 1 -31.66 17.53 4.94
CA MET A 1 -31.17 16.20 5.38
C MET A 1 -30.27 16.38 6.60
N ASN A 2 -30.86 16.60 7.77
CA ASN A 2 -30.19 17.12 8.96
C ASN A 2 -29.47 16.02 9.76
N THR A 3 -28.44 15.39 9.20
CA THR A 3 -27.62 14.41 9.94
C THR A 3 -26.94 15.15 11.09
N LYS A 4 -27.23 14.75 12.34
CA LYS A 4 -26.60 15.36 13.50
C LYS A 4 -25.11 15.08 13.44
N HIS A 5 -24.30 15.99 13.96
CA HIS A 5 -22.83 15.86 14.00
C HIS A 5 -22.35 14.54 14.66
N SER A 6 -23.19 13.94 15.52
CA SER A 6 -23.03 12.62 16.12
C SER A 6 -23.05 11.46 15.11
N ASP A 7 -23.80 11.60 14.02
CA ASP A 7 -24.03 10.54 13.02
C ASP A 7 -22.80 10.33 12.13
N LEU A 8 -22.11 11.42 11.78
CA LEU A 8 -20.87 11.38 11.00
C LEU A 8 -19.73 10.69 11.75
N ILE A 9 -19.69 10.86 13.08
CA ILE A 9 -18.70 10.23 13.96
C ILE A 9 -19.00 8.72 14.09
N ALA A 10 -20.27 8.33 14.16
CA ALA A 10 -20.69 6.93 14.16
C ALA A 10 -20.43 6.22 12.83
N ILE A 11 -20.61 6.91 11.69
CA ILE A 11 -20.32 6.39 10.34
C ILE A 11 -18.80 6.26 10.11
N ALA A 12 -18.00 7.19 10.63
CA ALA A 12 -16.55 7.19 10.43
C ALA A 12 -15.79 6.24 11.39
N ASN A 13 -16.29 6.01 12.62
CA ASN A 13 -15.60 5.18 13.61
C ASN A 13 -16.55 4.64 14.71
N ALA A 14 -17.09 3.44 14.50
CA ALA A 14 -18.05 2.81 15.42
C ALA A 14 -17.52 2.59 16.85
N ASN A 15 -16.22 2.36 17.03
CA ASN A 15 -15.60 2.19 18.35
C ASN A 15 -15.50 3.52 19.12
N LEU A 16 -15.38 4.65 18.42
CA LEU A 16 -15.35 5.99 19.00
C LEU A 16 -16.77 6.42 19.42
N ALA A 17 -17.78 6.10 18.62
CA ALA A 17 -19.19 6.36 18.96
C ALA A 17 -19.64 5.57 20.20
N LYS A 18 -19.22 4.30 20.35
CA LYS A 18 -19.49 3.49 21.54
C LYS A 18 -18.85 4.05 22.82
N LYS A 19 -17.69 4.70 22.70
CA LYS A 19 -17.03 5.41 23.83
C LYS A 19 -17.72 6.72 24.22
N LEU A 20 -18.59 7.26 23.37
CA LEU A 20 -19.23 8.57 23.53
C LEU A 20 -20.72 8.48 23.85
N GLU A 21 -21.29 7.28 24.06
CA GLU A 21 -22.69 7.05 24.46
C GLU A 21 -23.74 7.79 23.61
N LEU A 22 -23.49 7.95 22.31
CA LEU A 22 -24.42 8.62 21.39
C LEU A 22 -25.45 7.61 20.86
N GLU A 23 -26.72 7.76 21.25
CA GLU A 23 -27.83 6.96 20.69
C GLU A 23 -28.20 7.41 19.27
N PRO A 24 -28.55 6.47 18.36
CA PRO A 24 -28.93 6.80 16.99
C PRO A 24 -30.37 7.35 16.94
N SER A 25 -30.59 8.46 16.23
CA SER A 25 -31.91 9.04 15.95
C SER A 25 -32.25 8.93 14.46
N PRO A 26 -33.54 8.88 14.07
CA PRO A 26 -33.96 8.21 12.85
C PRO A 26 -33.70 9.03 11.59
N THR A 27 -33.30 8.26 10.58
CA THR A 27 -33.41 8.43 9.13
C THR A 27 -33.87 9.80 8.64
N ILE A 28 -33.02 10.45 7.86
CA ILE A 28 -33.45 11.51 6.98
C ILE A 28 -33.22 10.99 5.54
N GLU A 29 -34.08 11.40 4.60
CA GLU A 29 -34.13 11.01 3.18
C GLU A 29 -33.31 11.93 2.26
N ALA A 30 -32.45 11.34 1.42
CA ALA A 30 -31.44 12.02 0.62
C ALA A 30 -32.07 12.91 -0.45
N GLY A 31 -31.73 14.21 -0.45
CA GLY A 31 -32.02 15.11 -1.56
C GLY A 31 -31.17 14.70 -2.77
N ALA A 32 -31.85 14.24 -3.81
CA ALA A 32 -31.31 13.98 -5.13
C ALA A 32 -30.83 15.29 -5.78
N ASP A 33 -29.66 15.25 -6.43
CA ASP A 33 -29.12 16.19 -7.45
C ASP A 33 -27.75 16.83 -7.19
N ALA A 34 -27.03 16.44 -6.14
CA ALA A 34 -25.57 16.57 -6.15
C ALA A 34 -24.95 15.24 -6.65
N PRO A 35 -24.26 15.19 -7.81
CA PRO A 35 -23.51 14.00 -8.16
C PRO A 35 -22.47 13.77 -7.05
N PRO A 36 -22.46 12.59 -6.41
CA PRO A 36 -21.54 12.34 -5.31
C PRO A 36 -20.12 12.45 -5.84
N ALA A 37 -19.35 13.40 -5.30
CA ALA A 37 -17.91 13.43 -5.49
C ALA A 37 -17.39 12.04 -5.12
N LYS A 38 -16.87 11.31 -6.12
CA LYS A 38 -16.46 9.91 -5.99
C LYS A 38 -15.30 9.80 -5.00
N ALA A 39 -15.63 9.70 -3.71
CA ALA A 39 -14.70 9.37 -2.62
C ALA A 39 -14.10 7.95 -2.74
N GLY A 40 -14.36 7.25 -3.85
CA GLY A 40 -13.83 5.93 -4.17
C GLY A 40 -12.41 5.94 -4.73
N SER A 41 -11.89 7.05 -5.29
CA SER A 41 -10.63 7.00 -6.07
C SER A 41 -9.42 6.54 -5.27
N PHE A 42 -9.17 7.12 -4.08
CA PHE A 42 -7.95 6.82 -3.32
C PHE A 42 -7.93 5.40 -2.73
N ARG A 43 -9.07 4.91 -2.19
CA ARG A 43 -9.16 3.53 -1.67
C ARG A 43 -9.10 2.50 -2.79
N GLU A 44 -9.72 2.77 -3.94
CA GLU A 44 -9.64 1.88 -5.10
C GLU A 44 -8.21 1.76 -5.62
N ASP A 45 -7.45 2.86 -5.64
CA ASP A 45 -6.08 2.86 -6.16
C ASP A 45 -5.10 2.03 -5.30
N VAL A 46 -5.27 2.05 -3.96
CA VAL A 46 -4.45 1.24 -3.05
C VAL A 46 -4.70 -0.27 -3.23
N TRP A 47 -5.95 -0.68 -3.45
CA TRP A 47 -6.28 -2.10 -3.67
C TRP A 47 -5.96 -2.57 -5.09
N LYS A 48 -5.95 -1.68 -6.10
CA LYS A 48 -5.41 -1.98 -7.44
C LYS A 48 -3.93 -2.39 -7.39
N ALA A 49 -3.14 -1.82 -6.48
CA ALA A 49 -1.75 -2.22 -6.30
C ALA A 49 -1.63 -3.68 -5.81
N VAL A 50 -2.44 -4.11 -4.84
CA VAL A 50 -2.48 -5.51 -4.35
C VAL A 50 -2.90 -6.46 -5.45
N TYR A 51 -3.92 -6.08 -6.22
CA TYR A 51 -4.36 -6.85 -7.38
C TYR A 51 -3.23 -7.02 -8.40
N SER A 52 -2.52 -5.94 -8.71
CA SER A 52 -1.38 -5.97 -9.65
C SER A 52 -0.25 -6.86 -9.15
N LEU A 53 0.07 -6.84 -7.85
CA LEU A 53 1.05 -7.75 -7.24
C LEU A 53 0.63 -9.22 -7.36
N ASN A 54 -0.64 -9.52 -7.08
CA ASN A 54 -1.16 -10.89 -7.20
C ASN A 54 -1.20 -11.35 -8.67
N LEU A 55 -1.51 -10.46 -9.61
CA LEU A 55 -1.45 -10.75 -11.04
C LEU A 55 -0.03 -11.14 -11.47
N ILE A 56 0.99 -10.40 -11.03
CA ILE A 56 2.39 -10.75 -11.29
C ILE A 56 2.73 -12.13 -10.71
N ARG A 57 2.25 -12.46 -9.50
CA ARG A 57 2.45 -13.81 -8.93
C ARG A 57 1.80 -14.91 -9.76
N TYR A 58 0.58 -14.70 -10.25
CA TYR A 58 -0.04 -15.67 -11.16
C TYR A 58 0.78 -15.83 -12.44
N LEU A 59 1.21 -14.74 -13.06
CA LEU A 59 2.02 -14.78 -14.27
C LEU A 59 3.35 -15.53 -14.04
N VAL A 60 4.07 -15.22 -12.95
CA VAL A 60 5.33 -15.90 -12.61
C VAL A 60 5.10 -17.38 -12.30
N GLY A 61 4.10 -17.72 -11.49
CA GLY A 61 3.83 -19.10 -11.13
C GLY A 61 3.36 -19.96 -12.29
N ILE A 62 2.50 -19.42 -13.15
CA ILE A 62 2.08 -20.09 -14.39
C ILE A 62 3.27 -20.24 -15.33
N SER A 63 4.12 -19.21 -15.45
CA SER A 63 5.34 -19.29 -16.28
C SER A 63 6.27 -20.39 -15.78
N PHE A 64 6.54 -20.46 -14.47
CA PHE A 64 7.38 -21.52 -13.89
C PHE A 64 6.78 -22.91 -14.13
N LEU A 65 5.47 -23.05 -13.94
CA LEU A 65 4.77 -24.32 -14.17
C LEU A 65 4.82 -24.76 -15.65
N ILE A 66 4.67 -23.82 -16.59
CA ILE A 66 4.81 -24.10 -18.02
C ILE A 66 6.25 -24.51 -18.34
N LEU A 67 7.24 -23.75 -17.87
CA LEU A 67 8.67 -24.03 -18.13
C LEU A 67 9.12 -25.37 -17.53
N GLU A 68 8.49 -25.81 -16.45
CA GLU A 68 8.78 -27.10 -15.82
C GLU A 68 8.08 -28.28 -16.53
N VAL A 69 6.90 -28.05 -17.13
CA VAL A 69 6.15 -29.10 -17.85
C VAL A 69 6.58 -29.23 -19.32
N ALA A 70 7.02 -28.13 -19.95
CA ALA A 70 7.39 -28.05 -21.37
C ALA A 70 8.45 -29.09 -21.84
N PRO A 71 9.49 -29.43 -21.05
CA PRO A 71 10.45 -30.47 -21.43
C PRO A 71 9.82 -31.86 -21.63
N ASN A 72 8.63 -32.12 -21.04
CA ASN A 72 7.89 -33.37 -21.26
C ASN A 72 7.09 -33.38 -22.57
N ILE A 73 7.08 -32.26 -23.30
CA ILE A 73 6.35 -32.06 -24.55
C ILE A 73 7.32 -32.05 -25.74
N GLU A 74 8.44 -31.33 -25.63
CA GLU A 74 9.51 -31.30 -26.63
C GLU A 74 10.89 -31.45 -25.94
N GLU A 75 11.68 -32.43 -26.39
CA GLU A 75 12.96 -32.85 -25.76
C GLU A 75 14.04 -31.74 -25.76
N ASP A 76 13.94 -30.77 -26.67
CA ASP A 76 14.89 -29.66 -26.82
C ASP A 76 14.61 -28.45 -25.90
N TRP A 77 13.45 -28.41 -25.22
CA TRP A 77 13.01 -27.24 -24.43
C TRP A 77 13.38 -27.37 -22.96
N VAL A 78 14.67 -27.46 -22.65
CA VAL A 78 15.17 -27.53 -21.26
C VAL A 78 15.57 -26.15 -20.76
N PHE A 79 14.75 -25.55 -19.89
CA PHE A 79 15.02 -24.24 -19.28
C PHE A 79 15.68 -24.32 -17.89
N PHE A 80 15.56 -25.46 -17.21
CA PHE A 80 16.06 -25.67 -15.86
C PHE A 80 16.94 -26.92 -15.76
N ASP A 81 18.00 -26.98 -16.56
CA ASP A 81 18.87 -28.17 -16.70
C ASP A 81 19.65 -28.49 -15.40
N ASP A 82 20.06 -27.46 -14.65
CA ASP A 82 20.96 -27.59 -13.48
C ASP A 82 20.23 -27.58 -12.11
N MET A 83 18.98 -28.03 -12.04
CA MET A 83 18.25 -28.05 -10.76
C MET A 83 18.71 -29.17 -9.83
N VAL A 84 19.20 -28.79 -8.65
CA VAL A 84 19.62 -29.75 -7.62
C VAL A 84 18.43 -30.50 -7.00
N HIS A 85 17.30 -29.81 -6.78
CA HIS A 85 16.09 -30.40 -6.19
C HIS A 85 14.83 -30.08 -7.01
N PRO A 86 14.60 -30.76 -8.16
CA PRO A 86 13.46 -30.50 -9.05
C PRO A 86 12.10 -30.60 -8.36
N ARG A 87 11.90 -31.65 -7.53
CA ARG A 87 10.63 -31.83 -6.80
C ARG A 87 10.34 -30.68 -5.82
N LEU A 88 11.37 -30.12 -5.20
CA LEU A 88 11.17 -29.03 -4.24
C LEU A 88 10.76 -27.75 -4.94
N PHE A 89 11.33 -27.50 -6.12
CA PHE A 89 10.94 -26.38 -6.96
C PHE A 89 9.50 -26.51 -7.44
N PHE A 90 9.08 -27.70 -7.90
CA PHE A 90 7.69 -27.98 -8.26
C PHE A 90 6.73 -27.57 -7.14
N PHE A 91 6.98 -28.08 -5.92
CA PHE A 91 6.16 -27.74 -4.76
C PHE A 91 6.25 -26.25 -4.41
N GLY A 92 7.41 -25.61 -4.59
CA GLY A 92 7.57 -24.17 -4.46
C GLY A 92 6.68 -23.38 -5.42
N THR A 93 6.61 -23.80 -6.69
CA THR A 93 5.72 -23.21 -7.71
C THR A 93 4.25 -23.39 -7.33
N ILE A 94 3.86 -24.57 -6.84
CA ILE A 94 2.51 -24.82 -6.34
C ILE A 94 2.20 -23.93 -5.11
N PHE A 95 3.11 -23.80 -4.16
CA PHE A 95 2.94 -22.92 -3.00
C PHE A 95 2.83 -21.45 -3.40
N LEU A 96 3.59 -21.01 -4.40
CA LEU A 96 3.48 -19.67 -4.97
C LEU A 96 2.07 -19.42 -5.55
N LEU A 97 1.54 -20.35 -6.34
CA LEU A 97 0.18 -20.24 -6.91
C LEU A 97 -0.91 -20.30 -5.83
N ILE A 98 -0.80 -21.21 -4.86
CA ILE A 98 -1.72 -21.29 -3.72
C ILE A 98 -1.70 -19.97 -2.93
N SER A 99 -0.51 -19.41 -2.69
CA SER A 99 -0.40 -18.12 -2.01
C SER A 99 -1.06 -16.99 -2.79
N ALA A 100 -0.94 -16.98 -4.12
CA ALA A 100 -1.59 -15.98 -4.97
C ALA A 100 -3.12 -16.06 -4.84
N VAL A 101 -3.69 -17.27 -4.78
CA VAL A 101 -5.12 -17.50 -4.52
C VAL A 101 -5.51 -17.02 -3.13
N ILE A 102 -4.76 -17.39 -2.09
CA ILE A 102 -5.04 -17.01 -0.71
C ILE A 102 -5.01 -15.48 -0.56
N PHE A 103 -3.97 -14.81 -1.03
CA PHE A 103 -3.85 -13.35 -0.92
C PHE A 103 -4.87 -12.60 -1.79
N SER A 104 -5.22 -13.13 -2.97
CA SER A 104 -6.31 -12.57 -3.78
C SER A 104 -7.65 -12.69 -3.06
N TYR A 105 -7.93 -13.84 -2.45
CA TYR A 105 -9.12 -14.05 -1.63
C TYR A 105 -9.14 -13.10 -0.45
N LEU A 106 -8.09 -13.05 0.37
CA LEU A 106 -7.97 -12.16 1.53
C LEU A 106 -8.12 -10.67 1.15
N SER A 107 -7.62 -10.27 -0.02
CA SER A 107 -7.76 -8.88 -0.51
C SER A 107 -9.20 -8.49 -0.85
N LYS A 108 -10.04 -9.46 -1.24
CA LYS A 108 -11.45 -9.22 -1.59
C LYS A 108 -12.31 -8.88 -0.38
N TYR A 109 -12.03 -9.47 0.78
CA TYR A 109 -12.85 -9.27 1.99
C TYR A 109 -12.54 -7.94 2.69
N GLN A 110 -11.40 -7.29 2.41
CA GLN A 110 -11.00 -5.97 2.96
C GLN A 110 -11.06 -5.82 4.49
N GLU A 111 -11.26 -6.90 5.25
CA GLU A 111 -11.28 -6.88 6.73
C GLU A 111 -9.86 -6.77 7.33
N ILE A 112 -8.86 -7.20 6.57
CA ILE A 112 -7.45 -7.14 6.98
C ILE A 112 -6.85 -5.79 6.61
N ARG A 113 -6.16 -5.17 7.58
CA ARG A 113 -5.40 -3.93 7.34
C ARG A 113 -4.41 -4.12 6.19
N PHE A 114 -4.45 -3.23 5.20
CA PHE A 114 -3.60 -3.26 4.00
C PHE A 114 -2.11 -3.52 4.33
N ASN A 115 -1.53 -2.78 5.28
CA ASN A 115 -0.13 -2.95 5.65
C ASN A 115 0.20 -4.37 6.15
N VAL A 116 -0.72 -5.02 6.86
CA VAL A 116 -0.52 -6.39 7.36
C VAL A 116 -0.57 -7.38 6.20
N LEU A 117 -1.55 -7.24 5.31
CA LEU A 117 -1.70 -8.11 4.14
C LEU A 117 -0.47 -8.06 3.23
N VAL A 118 -0.03 -6.86 2.88
CA VAL A 118 1.12 -6.65 1.97
C VAL A 118 2.44 -7.07 2.63
N THR A 119 2.62 -6.81 3.93
CA THR A 119 3.80 -7.31 4.66
C THR A 119 3.82 -8.83 4.68
N ALA A 120 2.68 -9.49 4.97
CA ALA A 120 2.59 -10.94 4.94
C ALA A 120 2.89 -11.50 3.54
N GLN A 121 2.39 -10.84 2.48
CA GLN A 121 2.69 -11.17 1.09
C GLN A 121 4.19 -11.19 0.84
N PHE A 122 4.89 -10.08 1.08
CA PHE A 122 6.32 -9.98 0.77
C PHE A 122 7.19 -10.86 1.67
N SER A 123 6.81 -11.04 2.94
CA SER A 123 7.50 -12.00 3.82
C SER A 123 7.40 -13.42 3.27
N PHE A 124 6.23 -13.82 2.77
CA PHE A 124 6.06 -15.11 2.11
C PHE A 124 6.88 -15.22 0.82
N ASP A 125 6.94 -14.14 0.02
CA ASP A 125 7.75 -14.12 -1.20
C ASP A 125 9.25 -14.26 -0.94
N VAL A 126 9.76 -13.69 0.15
CA VAL A 126 11.17 -13.87 0.53
C VAL A 126 11.45 -15.31 0.94
N ILE A 127 10.50 -15.98 1.62
CA ILE A 127 10.60 -17.39 1.97
C ILE A 127 10.58 -18.26 0.70
N LEU A 128 9.71 -17.95 -0.26
CA LEU A 128 9.69 -18.63 -1.55
C LEU A 128 10.96 -18.38 -2.37
N ALA A 129 11.51 -17.16 -2.36
CA ALA A 129 12.79 -16.86 -2.99
C ALA A 129 13.92 -17.72 -2.39
N ALA A 130 13.92 -17.91 -1.07
CA ALA A 130 14.84 -18.83 -0.41
C ALA A 130 14.64 -20.28 -0.84
N LEU A 131 13.39 -20.74 -0.89
CA LEU A 131 13.04 -22.08 -1.35
C LEU A 131 13.51 -22.34 -2.79
N PHE A 132 13.25 -21.40 -3.71
CA PHE A 132 13.67 -21.52 -5.10
C PHE A 132 15.19 -21.50 -5.23
N THR A 133 15.86 -20.59 -4.52
CA THR A 133 17.33 -20.52 -4.48
C THR A 133 17.92 -21.83 -3.99
N HIS A 134 17.37 -22.41 -2.93
CA HIS A 134 17.80 -23.70 -2.42
C HIS A 134 17.56 -24.82 -3.43
N ALA A 135 16.36 -24.87 -4.03
CA ALA A 135 15.99 -25.90 -4.99
C ALA A 135 16.86 -25.87 -6.27
N SER A 136 17.37 -24.69 -6.64
CA SER A 136 18.25 -24.49 -7.79
C SER A 136 19.75 -24.54 -7.47
N GLY A 137 20.16 -24.97 -6.27
CA GLY A 137 21.57 -25.17 -5.94
C GLY A 137 22.25 -24.02 -5.18
N GLY A 138 21.47 -23.18 -4.50
CA GLY A 138 21.95 -22.16 -3.59
C GLY A 138 22.24 -20.81 -4.25
N ILE A 139 23.05 -20.00 -3.59
CA ILE A 139 23.22 -18.58 -3.93
C ILE A 139 23.92 -18.29 -5.26
N GLU A 140 24.57 -19.30 -5.87
CA GLU A 140 25.20 -19.17 -7.19
C GLU A 140 24.20 -19.32 -8.34
N SER A 141 23.00 -19.82 -8.04
CA SER A 141 21.93 -19.97 -9.02
C SER A 141 21.33 -18.63 -9.44
N ASN A 142 20.69 -18.63 -10.62
CA ASN A 142 19.97 -17.46 -11.15
C ASN A 142 18.80 -17.02 -10.25
N PHE A 143 18.32 -17.90 -9.37
CA PHE A 143 17.18 -17.63 -8.48
C PHE A 143 17.58 -16.81 -7.24
N ALA A 144 18.88 -16.71 -6.90
CA ALA A 144 19.34 -15.84 -5.82
C ALA A 144 19.01 -14.36 -6.08
N MET A 145 18.88 -13.95 -7.34
CA MET A 145 18.45 -12.60 -7.72
C MET A 145 16.99 -12.32 -7.35
N LEU A 146 16.15 -13.35 -7.12
CA LEU A 146 14.76 -13.15 -6.69
C LEU A 146 14.67 -12.42 -5.36
N TYR A 147 15.63 -12.61 -4.45
CA TYR A 147 15.67 -11.83 -3.21
C TYR A 147 15.71 -10.32 -3.49
N VAL A 148 16.52 -9.90 -4.47
CA VAL A 148 16.65 -8.49 -4.85
C VAL A 148 15.34 -7.98 -5.44
N VAL A 149 14.71 -8.75 -6.33
CA VAL A 149 13.43 -8.39 -6.95
C VAL A 149 12.33 -8.25 -5.90
N VAL A 150 12.22 -9.19 -4.97
CA VAL A 150 11.22 -9.17 -3.90
C VAL A 150 11.45 -8.00 -2.95
N VAL A 151 12.70 -7.78 -2.51
CA VAL A 151 13.05 -6.66 -1.62
C VAL A 151 12.87 -5.32 -2.32
N ALA A 152 13.22 -5.19 -3.59
CA ALA A 152 13.02 -3.96 -4.36
C ALA A 152 11.53 -3.63 -4.47
N THR A 153 10.73 -4.58 -4.92
CA THR A 153 9.27 -4.41 -5.07
C THR A 153 8.62 -4.13 -3.72
N GLY A 154 8.99 -4.89 -2.68
CA GLY A 154 8.51 -4.67 -1.32
C GLY A 154 8.89 -3.29 -0.77
N SER A 155 10.08 -2.79 -1.10
CA SER A 155 10.55 -1.48 -0.64
C SER A 155 9.84 -0.30 -1.29
N VAL A 156 9.25 -0.49 -2.48
CA VAL A 156 8.38 0.51 -3.12
C VAL A 156 7.02 0.58 -2.44
N VAL A 157 6.48 -0.55 -2.00
CA VAL A 157 5.09 -0.67 -1.54
C VAL A 157 4.97 -0.54 -0.01
N LEU A 158 5.90 -1.09 0.76
CA LEU A 158 5.86 -1.08 2.21
C LEU A 158 6.27 0.27 2.82
N PRO A 159 5.83 0.60 4.05
CA PRO A 159 6.46 1.64 4.86
C PRO A 159 7.95 1.34 5.08
N ARG A 160 8.77 2.40 5.24
CA ARG A 160 10.23 2.28 5.39
C ARG A 160 10.66 1.27 6.46
N THR A 161 10.02 1.28 7.63
CA THR A 161 10.35 0.35 8.73
C THR A 161 10.13 -1.11 8.34
N GLN A 162 9.04 -1.41 7.63
CA GLN A 162 8.70 -2.77 7.16
C GLN A 162 9.58 -3.19 5.98
N ALA A 163 9.89 -2.27 5.06
CA ALA A 163 10.83 -2.52 3.96
C ALA A 163 12.23 -2.90 4.45
N LEU A 164 12.75 -2.20 5.47
CA LEU A 164 14.04 -2.53 6.08
C LEU A 164 13.99 -3.87 6.83
N GLY A 165 12.86 -4.18 7.47
CA GLY A 165 12.62 -5.50 8.05
C GLY A 165 12.66 -6.62 7.02
N LEU A 166 12.00 -6.42 5.87
CA LEU A 166 12.00 -7.35 4.74
C LEU A 166 13.41 -7.57 4.19
N GLY A 167 14.17 -6.49 3.95
CA GLY A 167 15.55 -6.56 3.47
C GLY A 167 16.47 -7.29 4.45
N SER A 168 16.33 -7.02 5.75
CA SER A 168 17.07 -7.73 6.79
C SER A 168 16.73 -9.23 6.81
N GLY A 169 15.44 -9.57 6.70
CA GLY A 169 14.98 -10.96 6.63
C GLY A 169 15.53 -11.70 5.40
N ALA A 170 15.56 -11.04 4.24
CA ALA A 170 16.17 -11.57 3.02
C ALA A 170 17.66 -11.85 3.20
N ILE A 171 18.42 -10.94 3.81
CA ILE A 171 19.84 -11.14 4.09
C ILE A 171 20.04 -12.33 5.04
N ILE A 172 19.25 -12.44 6.11
CA ILE A 172 19.33 -13.56 7.05
C ILE A 172 19.08 -14.89 6.35
N LEU A 173 18.03 -14.99 5.53
CA LEU A 173 17.71 -16.21 4.80
C LEU A 173 18.78 -16.57 3.76
N LEU A 174 19.33 -15.57 3.07
CA LEU A 174 20.41 -15.80 2.09
C LEU A 174 21.71 -16.24 2.76
N PHE A 175 22.04 -15.66 3.92
CA PHE A 175 23.18 -16.11 4.73
C PHE A 175 22.95 -17.53 5.23
N PHE A 176 21.76 -17.83 5.75
CA PHE A 176 21.39 -19.17 6.18
C PHE A 176 21.57 -20.17 5.04
N GLU A 177 21.07 -19.88 3.84
CA GLU A 177 21.22 -20.73 2.67
C GLU A 177 22.70 -20.98 2.33
N HIS A 178 23.53 -19.94 2.33
CA HIS A 178 24.95 -20.10 2.03
C HIS A 178 25.69 -20.94 3.08
N PHE A 179 25.48 -20.67 4.36
CA PHE A 179 26.10 -21.44 5.44
C PHE A 179 25.59 -22.88 5.47
N TYR A 180 24.30 -23.09 5.22
CA TYR A 180 23.72 -24.42 5.09
C TYR A 180 24.36 -25.19 3.94
N GLY A 181 24.49 -24.58 2.75
CA GLY A 181 25.12 -25.21 1.60
C GLY A 181 26.58 -25.61 1.84
N VAL A 182 27.39 -24.71 2.40
CA VAL A 182 28.81 -24.99 2.73
C VAL A 182 28.93 -26.11 3.75
N TRP A 183 28.06 -26.12 4.76
CA TRP A 183 28.11 -27.10 5.84
C TRP A 183 27.57 -28.47 5.42
N ALA A 184 26.41 -28.52 4.75
CA ALA A 184 25.74 -29.75 4.35
C ALA A 184 26.47 -30.50 3.23
N LEU A 185 27.12 -29.78 2.29
CA LEU A 185 27.80 -30.38 1.14
C LEU A 185 29.29 -30.67 1.38
N GLN A 186 29.76 -30.62 2.64
CA GLN A 186 31.13 -30.98 3.06
C GLN A 186 32.24 -30.42 2.15
N GLY A 187 32.13 -29.15 1.74
CA GLY A 187 33.17 -28.46 0.95
C GLY A 187 33.15 -28.71 -0.56
N ALA A 188 32.14 -29.39 -1.12
CA ALA A 188 31.95 -29.48 -2.57
C ALA A 188 31.60 -28.13 -3.21
N THR A 189 30.91 -27.26 -2.48
CA THR A 189 30.72 -25.85 -2.80
C THR A 189 31.83 -25.04 -2.14
N SER A 190 32.71 -24.44 -2.95
CA SER A 190 33.70 -23.49 -2.43
C SER A 190 32.99 -22.30 -1.77
N ALA A 191 33.40 -21.95 -0.55
CA ALA A 191 32.78 -20.85 0.18
C ALA A 191 32.97 -19.51 -0.55
N ASN A 192 31.95 -19.09 -1.29
CA ASN A 192 31.98 -17.88 -2.11
C ASN A 192 31.51 -16.64 -1.31
N TYR A 193 32.33 -16.24 -0.34
CA TYR A 193 32.04 -15.08 0.51
C TYR A 193 31.93 -13.77 -0.28
N ASN A 194 32.61 -13.67 -1.44
CA ASN A 194 32.51 -12.51 -2.32
C ASN A 194 31.12 -12.39 -2.95
N LEU A 195 30.51 -13.50 -3.38
CA LEU A 195 29.14 -13.50 -3.89
C LEU A 195 28.13 -13.21 -2.77
N LEU A 196 28.31 -13.83 -1.60
CA LEU A 196 27.49 -13.57 -0.42
C LEU A 196 27.50 -12.09 -0.03
N ALA A 197 28.70 -11.48 0.05
CA ALA A 197 28.87 -10.07 0.38
C ALA A 197 28.22 -9.15 -0.66
N ARG A 198 28.32 -9.48 -1.96
CA ARG A 198 27.68 -8.72 -3.05
C ARG A 198 26.15 -8.74 -2.91
N TYR A 199 25.53 -9.90 -2.71
CA TYR A 199 24.08 -9.97 -2.50
C TYR A 199 23.66 -9.25 -1.22
N GLY A 200 24.41 -9.40 -0.12
CA GLY A 200 24.14 -8.69 1.13
C GLY A 200 24.15 -7.17 0.95
N LEU A 201 25.17 -6.63 0.27
CA LEU A 201 25.25 -5.20 -0.06
C LEU A 201 24.14 -4.76 -1.02
N MET A 202 23.82 -5.55 -2.04
CA MET A 202 22.74 -5.25 -2.98
C MET A 202 21.39 -5.18 -2.25
N LEU A 203 21.07 -6.15 -1.40
CA LEU A 203 19.81 -6.16 -0.65
C LEU A 203 19.71 -4.99 0.33
N LEU A 204 20.80 -4.68 1.03
CA LEU A 204 20.85 -3.55 1.96
C LEU A 204 20.71 -2.22 1.22
N ALA A 205 21.46 -2.01 0.14
CA ALA A 205 21.40 -0.81 -0.68
C ALA A 205 20.01 -0.64 -1.34
N THR A 206 19.47 -1.71 -1.92
CA THR A 206 18.14 -1.75 -2.54
C THR A 206 17.07 -1.40 -1.51
N GLY A 207 17.06 -2.08 -0.36
CA GLY A 207 16.10 -1.82 0.70
C GLY A 207 16.18 -0.40 1.23
N LEU A 208 17.38 0.13 1.47
CA LEU A 208 17.57 1.49 1.99
C LEU A 208 17.22 2.58 0.98
N LEU A 209 17.74 2.49 -0.25
CA LEU A 209 17.61 3.53 -1.26
C LEU A 209 16.20 3.58 -1.83
N ILE A 210 15.61 2.42 -2.15
CA ILE A 210 14.27 2.36 -2.71
C ILE A 210 13.24 2.78 -1.67
N SER A 211 13.33 2.30 -0.42
CA SER A 211 12.40 2.73 0.63
C SER A 211 12.55 4.22 0.95
N TYR A 212 13.78 4.75 0.95
CA TYR A 212 14.03 6.19 1.11
C TYR A 212 13.39 7.01 -0.02
N LEU A 213 13.61 6.60 -1.28
CA LEU A 213 13.07 7.31 -2.43
C LEU A 213 11.55 7.21 -2.48
N ALA A 214 10.98 6.04 -2.22
CA ALA A 214 9.54 5.82 -2.16
C ALA A 214 8.89 6.68 -1.07
N GLU A 215 9.50 6.78 0.11
CA GLU A 215 9.04 7.68 1.17
C GLU A 215 9.13 9.15 0.75
N ARG A 216 10.23 9.57 0.11
CA ARG A 216 10.38 10.93 -0.42
C ARG A 216 9.34 11.26 -1.48
N ILE A 217 9.06 10.33 -2.40
CA ILE A 217 8.04 10.50 -3.44
C ILE A 217 6.66 10.62 -2.80
N ARG A 218 6.30 9.73 -1.86
CA ARG A 218 5.01 9.79 -1.15
C ARG A 218 4.84 11.09 -0.35
N ILE A 219 5.88 11.56 0.33
CA ILE A 219 5.85 12.84 1.05
C ILE A 219 5.73 14.00 0.06
N ALA A 220 6.41 13.95 -1.09
CA ALA A 220 6.31 14.96 -2.12
C ALA A 220 4.92 14.96 -2.77
N GLU A 221 4.34 13.79 -3.02
CA GLU A 221 2.96 13.61 -3.48
C GLU A 221 1.98 14.12 -2.44
N LEU A 222 2.13 13.81 -1.15
CA LEU A 222 1.28 14.36 -0.09
C LEU A 222 1.37 15.88 0.03
N LYS A 223 2.56 16.47 -0.17
CA LYS A 223 2.73 17.93 -0.21
C LYS A 223 2.13 18.57 -1.47
N ARG A 224 2.07 17.81 -2.57
CA ARG A 224 1.41 18.21 -3.83
C ARG A 224 -0.07 17.82 -3.85
N PHE A 225 -0.50 16.96 -2.94
CA PHE A 225 -1.86 16.47 -2.85
C PHE A 225 -2.69 17.56 -2.21
N VAL A 226 -3.37 18.29 -3.08
CA VAL A 226 -4.39 19.23 -2.70
C VAL A 226 -5.73 18.53 -2.97
N PRO A 227 -6.54 18.21 -1.95
CA PRO A 227 -7.89 17.71 -2.18
C PRO A 227 -8.71 18.83 -2.85
N GLY A 228 -8.70 18.86 -4.18
CA GLY A 228 -9.47 19.81 -4.99
C GLY A 228 -8.85 21.20 -5.22
N ASP A 229 -7.52 21.35 -5.22
CA ASP A 229 -6.76 22.61 -5.46
C ASP A 229 -6.79 23.72 -4.39
N GLU A 230 -7.38 23.51 -3.20
CA GLU A 230 -7.15 24.39 -2.04
C GLU A 230 -6.98 23.63 -0.70
N SER A 231 -6.25 24.23 0.26
CA SER A 231 -6.18 23.70 1.64
C SER A 231 -7.59 23.68 2.26
N ILE A 232 -7.90 22.76 3.17
CA ILE A 232 -9.18 22.79 3.92
C ILE A 232 -9.39 24.16 4.58
N GLU A 233 -8.30 24.76 5.07
CA GLU A 233 -8.32 26.11 5.63
C GLU A 233 -8.74 27.14 4.57
N ASP A 234 -8.20 27.05 3.35
CA ASP A 234 -8.50 27.96 2.24
C ASP A 234 -9.92 27.75 1.68
N PHE A 235 -10.39 26.50 1.57
CA PHE A 235 -11.78 26.16 1.24
C PHE A 235 -12.75 26.80 2.23
N LEU A 236 -12.48 26.64 3.54
CA LEU A 236 -13.33 27.18 4.58
C LEU A 236 -13.34 28.72 4.56
N ILE A 237 -12.18 29.34 4.32
CA ILE A 237 -12.08 30.81 4.16
C ILE A 237 -12.87 31.28 2.94
N ARG A 238 -12.81 30.57 1.81
CA ARG A 238 -13.55 30.91 0.59
C ARG A 238 -15.06 30.82 0.80
N GLU A 239 -15.54 29.69 1.31
CA GLU A 239 -16.98 29.47 1.57
C GLU A 239 -17.51 30.47 2.61
N GLU A 240 -16.73 30.74 3.65
CA GLU A 240 -17.07 31.76 4.64
C GLU A 240 -17.16 33.17 4.02
N THR A 241 -16.21 33.54 3.16
CA THR A 241 -16.20 34.82 2.45
C THR A 241 -17.40 34.96 1.51
N ASN A 242 -17.75 33.89 0.79
CA ASN A 242 -18.90 33.86 -0.11
C ASN A 242 -20.22 34.04 0.66
N ALA A 243 -20.38 33.34 1.78
CA ALA A 243 -21.57 33.48 2.63
C ALA A 243 -21.71 34.90 3.21
N LEU A 244 -20.61 35.54 3.62
CA LEU A 244 -20.61 36.93 4.10
C LEU A 244 -21.06 37.92 3.01
N LYS A 245 -20.54 37.78 1.78
CA LYS A 245 -20.91 38.64 0.64
C LYS A 245 -22.36 38.43 0.22
N GLU A 246 -22.81 37.19 0.17
CA GLU A 246 -24.19 36.85 -0.20
C GLU A 246 -25.19 37.40 0.83
N ALA A 247 -24.89 37.27 2.13
CA ALA A 247 -25.73 37.80 3.18
C ALA A 247 -25.81 39.34 3.14
N LEU A 248 -24.70 40.03 2.84
CA LEU A 248 -24.68 41.48 2.61
C LEU A 248 -25.54 41.88 1.42
N LEU A 249 -25.45 41.14 0.31
CA LEU A 249 -26.21 41.44 -0.89
C LEU A 249 -27.71 41.24 -0.66
N ARG A 250 -28.11 40.13 -0.01
CA ARG A 250 -29.51 39.84 0.33
C ARG A 250 -30.10 40.80 1.37
N SER A 251 -29.27 41.40 2.22
CA SER A 251 -29.72 42.39 3.21
C SER A 251 -29.62 43.84 2.73
N GLY A 252 -29.25 44.07 1.46
CA GLY A 252 -29.07 45.42 0.91
C GLY A 252 -27.95 46.22 1.59
N GLY A 253 -26.89 45.55 2.04
CA GLY A 253 -25.76 46.16 2.76
C GLY A 253 -26.00 46.37 4.25
N ASN A 254 -27.16 45.97 4.79
CA ASN A 254 -27.43 46.06 6.22
C ASN A 254 -26.68 44.94 6.98
N LYS A 255 -25.56 45.31 7.63
CA LYS A 255 -24.67 44.41 8.37
C LYS A 255 -25.36 43.70 9.55
N THR A 256 -26.37 44.31 10.15
CA THR A 256 -27.14 43.71 11.26
C THR A 256 -28.07 42.60 10.76
N GLU A 257 -28.75 42.83 9.64
CA GLU A 257 -29.62 41.82 9.02
C GLU A 257 -28.81 40.71 8.34
N ALA A 258 -27.67 41.03 7.72
CA ALA A 258 -26.76 40.03 7.16
C ALA A 258 -26.22 39.07 8.24
N ALA A 259 -25.86 39.58 9.42
CA ALA A 259 -25.44 38.76 10.55
C ALA A 259 -26.56 37.81 11.02
N LYS A 260 -27.81 38.30 11.06
CA LYS A 260 -28.99 37.47 11.37
C LYS A 260 -29.22 36.38 10.33
N LEU A 261 -29.07 36.68 9.04
CA LEU A 261 -29.21 35.69 7.95
C LEU A 261 -28.20 34.54 8.07
N LEU A 262 -26.98 34.83 8.53
CA LEU A 262 -25.94 33.81 8.79
C LEU A 262 -26.02 33.19 10.19
N GLY A 263 -27.01 33.54 11.01
CA GLY A 263 -27.19 32.99 12.35
C GLY A 263 -26.06 33.33 13.32
N MET A 264 -25.35 34.45 13.13
CA MET A 264 -24.24 34.88 13.99
C MET A 264 -24.46 36.27 14.60
N THR A 265 -23.70 36.59 15.64
CA THR A 265 -23.80 37.91 16.30
C THR A 265 -23.21 39.01 15.43
N PHE A 266 -23.78 40.22 15.53
CA PHE A 266 -23.29 41.40 14.81
C PHE A 266 -21.78 41.66 15.03
N ARG A 267 -21.29 41.43 16.25
CA ARG A 267 -19.87 41.59 16.61
C ARG A 267 -18.97 40.59 15.86
N SER A 268 -19.37 39.32 15.78
CA SER A 268 -18.64 38.28 15.06
C SER A 268 -18.60 38.57 13.56
N PHE A 269 -19.75 38.96 13.00
CA PHE A 269 -19.88 39.33 11.60
C PHE A 269 -18.96 40.51 11.23
N ARG A 270 -18.97 41.59 12.02
CA ARG A 270 -18.08 42.74 11.79
C ARG A 270 -16.60 42.36 11.89
N TYR A 271 -16.21 41.52 12.84
CA TYR A 271 -14.83 41.05 12.95
C TYR A 271 -14.40 40.29 11.69
N LYS A 272 -15.26 39.42 11.14
CA LYS A 272 -14.96 38.67 9.92
C LYS A 272 -14.88 39.56 8.68
N LEU A 273 -15.74 40.58 8.56
CA LEU A 273 -15.63 41.58 7.49
C LEU A 273 -14.29 42.32 7.55
N THR A 274 -13.84 42.75 8.73
CA THR A 274 -12.54 43.41 8.91
C THR A 274 -11.35 42.45 8.70
N LYS A 275 -11.48 41.18 9.10
CA LYS A 275 -10.44 40.15 8.93
C LYS A 275 -10.20 39.82 7.45
N TYR A 276 -11.24 39.86 6.62
CA TYR A 276 -11.18 39.49 5.20
C TYR A 276 -11.27 40.69 4.24
N ASP A 277 -11.18 41.92 4.76
CA ASP A 277 -11.20 43.18 4.00
C ASP A 277 -12.43 43.33 3.07
N ILE A 278 -13.62 43.07 3.63
CA ILE A 278 -14.91 43.13 2.93
C ILE A 278 -15.70 44.36 3.41
N ASP A 279 -15.93 45.32 2.52
CA ASP A 279 -16.64 46.59 2.79
C ASP A 279 -18.17 46.47 2.83
#